data_AF-A0A7R8H043-F1
#
_entry.id   AF-A0A7R8H043-F1
#
_cell.length_a   1.000
_cell.length_b   1.000
_cell.length_c   1.000
_cell.angle_alpha   90.00
_cell.angle_beta   90.00
_cell.angle_gamma   90.00
#
_symmetry.space_group_name_H-M   'P 1'
#
loop_
_entity.id
_entity.type
_entity.pdbx_description
1 polymer ?
#
loop_
_entity_poly.entity_id
_entity_poly.type
_entity_poly.pdbx_seq_one_letter_code
_entity_poly.pdbx_strand_id
1 'polypeptide(L)'
;MVLFPKLGKTLSTQIPPPTVRGDGDPIDVCEIGTKVHPQGAVIKVKVLGTLALIDEGETDWKVLTIDVTDPMASQLNDIYKMPDGKPANQFAFNGTAKDKEFAIKVINDVHSQWKSLMGKSESSIARKGTVHESAYKLSCEEANTIISNAPSEGEAGAMPDHVDKWHYVST
;
A
#
# COMPACT_ATOMS: atom_id res chain seq x y z
N MET A 1 -3.49 -9.93 2.79
CA MET A 1 -4.22 -8.66 2.89
C MET A 1 -4.50 -8.22 1.47
N VAL A 2 -5.78 -8.05 1.08
CA VAL A 2 -6.09 -7.54 -0.27
C VAL A 2 -5.98 -6.02 -0.19
N LEU A 3 -4.88 -5.47 -0.71
CA LEU A 3 -4.72 -4.04 -0.88
C LEU A 3 -5.25 -3.68 -2.27
N PHE A 4 -6.07 -2.65 -2.32
CA PHE A 4 -6.85 -2.25 -3.49
C PHE A 4 -6.19 -1.05 -4.18
N PRO A 5 -6.14 -1.01 -5.53
CA PRO A 5 -5.51 0.08 -6.29
C PRO A 5 -6.09 1.45 -5.95
N LYS A 6 -5.22 2.37 -5.55
CA LYS A 6 -5.39 3.82 -5.57
C LYS A 6 -5.60 4.20 -7.04
N LEU A 7 -6.84 4.51 -7.42
CA LEU A 7 -7.05 5.07 -8.74
C LEU A 7 -6.90 6.58 -8.69
N GLY A 8 -6.51 7.19 -9.80
CA GLY A 8 -6.31 8.63 -9.96
C GLY A 8 -7.54 9.55 -9.73
N LYS A 9 -8.49 9.20 -8.86
CA LYS A 9 -9.44 10.13 -8.27
C LYS A 9 -9.07 10.38 -6.80
N THR A 10 -8.99 11.65 -6.47
CA THR A 10 -8.68 12.23 -5.16
C THR A 10 -9.42 11.56 -4.00
N LEU A 11 -8.76 11.41 -2.85
CA LEU A 11 -9.44 11.22 -1.56
C LEU A 11 -10.25 12.48 -1.27
N SER A 12 -11.54 12.42 -1.52
CA SER A 12 -12.46 13.54 -1.32
C SER A 12 -12.55 13.88 0.17
N THR A 13 -11.91 14.98 0.60
CA THR A 13 -12.46 16.10 1.43
C THR A 13 -11.45 16.81 2.35
N GLN A 14 -10.18 16.40 2.51
CA GLN A 14 -9.33 17.01 3.56
C GLN A 14 -7.84 17.24 3.24
N ILE A 15 -7.41 17.05 1.99
CA ILE A 15 -6.04 17.42 1.58
C ILE A 15 -6.06 18.90 1.19
N PRO A 16 -5.28 19.80 1.82
CA PRO A 16 -5.17 21.19 1.37
C PRO A 16 -4.61 21.21 -0.07
N PRO A 17 -5.06 22.14 -0.93
CA PRO A 17 -4.58 22.25 -2.30
C PRO A 17 -3.04 22.32 -2.39
N PRO A 18 -2.41 21.82 -3.47
CA PRO A 18 -3.02 21.36 -4.72
C PRO A 18 -3.57 19.93 -4.65
N THR A 19 -4.65 19.69 -5.40
CA THR A 19 -5.31 18.40 -5.57
C THR A 19 -4.36 17.39 -6.19
N VAL A 20 -4.09 16.30 -5.48
CA VAL A 20 -3.06 15.35 -5.87
C VAL A 20 -3.67 14.06 -6.44
N ARG A 21 -3.10 13.57 -7.55
CA ARG A 21 -3.51 12.34 -8.25
C ARG A 21 -2.91 11.12 -7.53
N GLY A 22 -3.65 10.00 -7.50
CA GLY A 22 -3.14 8.71 -7.00
C GLY A 22 -2.34 7.97 -8.08
N ASP A 23 -1.36 7.17 -7.64
CA ASP A 23 -0.32 6.48 -8.42
C ASP A 23 -0.80 5.32 -9.33
N GLY A 24 -1.99 4.77 -9.09
CA GLY A 24 -2.53 3.64 -9.87
C GLY A 24 -2.34 2.28 -9.22
N ASP A 25 -1.61 2.21 -8.10
CA ASP A 25 -1.22 0.99 -7.40
C ASP A 25 -1.99 0.80 -6.09
N PRO A 26 -2.04 -0.43 -5.53
CA PRO A 26 -2.62 -0.66 -4.22
C PRO A 26 -2.09 0.27 -3.13
N ILE A 27 -2.94 0.65 -2.17
CA ILE A 27 -2.46 1.44 -1.03
C ILE A 27 -1.33 0.74 -0.29
N ASP A 28 -0.24 1.44 -0.03
CA ASP A 28 0.92 0.88 0.64
C ASP A 28 0.69 0.73 2.14
N VAL A 29 1.28 -0.32 2.70
CA VAL A 29 1.22 -0.62 4.12
C VAL A 29 2.62 -0.88 4.65
N CYS A 30 2.98 -0.20 5.74
CA CYS A 30 4.13 -0.52 6.55
C CYS A 30 3.66 -1.31 7.78
N GLU A 31 4.03 -2.58 7.84
CA GLU A 31 3.85 -3.43 9.03
C GLU A 31 5.05 -3.20 9.95
N ILE A 32 4.81 -2.90 11.23
CA ILE A 32 5.84 -2.49 12.21
C ILE A 32 6.04 -3.51 13.35
N GLY A 33 5.50 -4.71 13.19
CA GLY A 33 5.64 -5.79 14.14
C GLY A 33 7.08 -6.29 14.23
N THR A 34 7.34 -7.06 15.27
CA THR A 34 8.65 -7.65 15.54
C THR A 34 8.99 -8.81 14.59
N LYS A 35 7.97 -9.38 13.95
CA LYS A 35 8.10 -10.55 13.09
C LYS A 35 8.41 -10.15 11.66
N VAL A 36 9.49 -10.70 11.11
CA VAL A 36 9.74 -10.63 9.67
C VAL A 36 8.84 -11.65 8.96
N HIS A 37 7.91 -11.15 8.15
CA HIS A 37 7.01 -11.98 7.36
C HIS A 37 7.64 -12.40 6.02
N PRO A 38 7.40 -13.64 5.54
CA PRO A 38 7.85 -14.05 4.21
C PRO A 38 7.09 -13.30 3.12
N GLN A 39 7.75 -13.10 1.96
CA GLN A 39 7.13 -12.50 0.79
C GLN A 39 5.88 -13.29 0.37
N GLY A 40 4.79 -12.58 0.04
CA GLY A 40 3.52 -13.18 -0.34
C GLY A 40 2.63 -13.60 0.85
N ALA A 41 3.09 -13.44 2.10
CA ALA A 41 2.27 -13.74 3.27
C ALA A 41 0.97 -12.90 3.32
N VAL A 42 -0.13 -13.56 3.65
CA VAL A 42 -1.42 -12.91 3.91
C VAL A 42 -1.67 -12.89 5.41
N ILE A 43 -1.44 -11.73 6.02
CA ILE A 43 -1.61 -11.53 7.46
C ILE A 43 -2.80 -10.63 7.78
N LYS A 44 -3.31 -10.76 9.00
CA LYS A 44 -4.30 -9.85 9.57
C LYS A 44 -3.57 -8.81 10.40
N VAL A 45 -3.84 -7.55 10.12
CA VAL A 45 -3.17 -6.42 10.78
C VAL A 45 -4.17 -5.51 11.48
N LYS A 46 -3.69 -4.77 12.47
CA LYS A 46 -4.38 -3.65 13.10
C LYS A 46 -3.83 -2.35 12.54
N VAL A 47 -4.71 -1.48 12.06
CA VAL A 47 -4.36 -0.13 11.61
C VAL A 47 -4.06 0.77 12.81
N LEU A 48 -2.94 1.48 12.74
CA LEU A 48 -2.49 2.44 13.74
C LEU A 48 -2.63 3.88 13.27
N GLY A 49 -2.48 4.12 11.97
CA GLY A 49 -2.68 5.42 11.34
C GLY A 49 -2.03 5.48 9.96
N THR A 50 -1.70 6.67 9.45
CA THR A 50 -1.12 6.81 8.10
C THR A 50 -0.20 8.01 7.97
N LEU A 51 0.76 7.90 7.05
CA LEU A 51 1.59 9.00 6.56
C LEU A 51 1.19 9.36 5.14
N ALA A 52 1.33 10.64 4.79
CA ALA A 52 1.06 11.17 3.46
C ALA A 52 2.35 11.77 2.90
N LEU A 53 3.01 11.02 2.03
CA LEU A 53 4.16 11.49 1.27
C LEU A 53 3.66 12.21 0.03
N ILE A 54 4.28 13.33 -0.32
CA ILE A 54 4.13 13.96 -1.62
C ILE A 54 5.38 13.61 -2.42
N ASP A 55 5.18 12.81 -3.46
CA ASP A 55 6.24 12.39 -4.37
C ASP A 55 5.91 12.88 -5.78
N GLU A 56 6.78 13.69 -6.37
CA GLU A 56 6.62 14.28 -7.72
C GLU A 56 5.23 14.89 -8.05
N GLY A 57 4.48 15.35 -7.03
CA GLY A 57 3.13 15.89 -7.22
C GLY A 57 2.02 14.83 -7.26
N GLU A 58 2.30 13.64 -6.73
CA GLU A 58 1.37 12.55 -6.42
C GLU A 58 1.34 12.27 -4.90
N THR A 59 0.23 11.75 -4.36
CA THR A 59 0.11 11.47 -2.92
C THR A 59 0.30 9.99 -2.71
N ASP A 60 1.39 9.67 -2.04
CA ASP A 60 1.75 8.32 -1.67
C ASP A 60 1.42 8.09 -0.18
N TRP A 61 0.30 7.41 0.05
CA TRP A 61 -0.15 7.03 1.39
C TRP A 61 0.56 5.79 1.88
N LYS A 62 1.23 5.90 3.03
CA LYS A 62 1.80 4.76 3.77
C LYS A 62 0.98 4.52 5.03
N VAL A 63 0.13 3.49 5.02
CA VAL A 63 -0.66 3.10 6.19
C VAL A 63 0.24 2.36 7.16
N LEU A 64 0.29 2.79 8.43
CA LEU A 64 1.04 2.12 9.48
C LEU A 64 0.14 1.07 10.17
N THR A 65 0.63 -0.15 10.24
CA THR A 65 -0.12 -1.29 10.79
C THR A 65 0.78 -2.22 11.61
N ILE A 66 0.18 -3.10 12.40
CA ILE A 66 0.88 -4.15 13.15
C ILE A 66 0.13 -5.47 13.01
N ASP A 67 0.84 -6.60 12.86
CA ASP A 67 0.25 -7.94 12.94
C ASP A 67 -0.55 -8.08 14.24
N VAL A 68 -1.81 -8.52 14.15
CA VAL A 68 -2.67 -8.71 15.33
C VAL A 68 -2.14 -9.77 16.31
N THR A 69 -1.23 -10.62 15.86
CA THR A 69 -0.57 -11.67 16.65
C THR A 69 0.73 -11.20 17.31
N ASP A 70 1.20 -9.99 17.01
CA ASP A 70 2.41 -9.44 17.62
C ASP A 70 2.20 -9.19 19.14
N PRO A 71 3.19 -9.48 20.01
CA PRO A 71 3.09 -9.23 21.45
C PRO A 71 2.78 -7.78 21.83
N MET A 72 3.19 -6.82 21.01
CA MET A 72 2.95 -5.38 21.22
C MET A 72 1.62 -4.91 20.63
N ALA A 73 0.89 -5.78 19.90
CA ALA A 73 -0.34 -5.41 19.22
C ALA A 73 -1.43 -4.92 20.19
N SER A 74 -1.50 -5.38 21.44
CA SER A 74 -2.48 -4.86 22.40
C SER A 74 -2.14 -3.46 22.94
N GLN A 75 -0.86 -3.11 22.95
CA GLN A 75 -0.33 -1.88 23.54
C GLN A 75 -0.31 -0.71 22.54
N LEU A 76 -0.08 -0.99 21.25
CA LEU A 76 -0.02 0.04 20.21
C LEU A 76 -1.41 0.31 19.64
N ASN A 77 -2.05 1.42 19.99
CA ASN A 77 -3.39 1.75 19.49
C ASN A 77 -3.45 3.02 18.62
N ASP A 78 -2.37 3.81 18.60
CA ASP A 78 -2.26 5.05 17.84
C ASP A 78 -0.78 5.35 17.52
N ILE A 79 -0.52 6.22 16.53
CA ILE A 79 0.84 6.66 16.15
C ILE A 79 1.27 7.79 17.09
N TYR A 80 1.76 7.46 18.30
CA TYR A 80 2.37 8.47 19.15
C TYR A 80 3.88 8.55 18.91
N LYS A 81 4.29 9.66 18.26
CA LYS A 81 5.65 10.21 18.04
C LYS A 81 6.65 9.30 17.33
N MET A 82 6.88 9.58 16.04
CA MET A 82 8.12 9.22 15.36
C MET A 82 9.16 10.33 15.57
N PRO A 83 10.37 10.02 16.08
CA PRO A 83 11.48 10.97 16.10
C PRO A 83 12.21 10.91 14.75
N ASP A 84 12.14 11.97 13.96
CA ASP A 84 12.57 12.03 12.56
C ASP A 84 13.74 13.01 12.35
N GLY A 85 14.96 12.49 12.42
CA GLY A 85 16.21 13.22 12.14
C GLY A 85 16.79 12.94 10.75
N LYS A 86 16.01 13.02 9.67
CA LYS A 86 16.49 12.82 8.28
C LYS A 86 16.07 13.96 7.33
N PRO A 87 16.85 14.25 6.26
CA PRO A 87 16.53 15.29 5.27
C PRO A 87 15.20 15.04 4.54
N ALA A 88 14.52 16.14 4.16
CA ALA A 88 13.07 16.19 4.01
C ALA A 88 12.52 15.71 2.66
N ASN A 89 11.69 14.66 2.68
CA ASN A 89 10.61 14.49 1.69
C ASN A 89 9.55 15.57 1.94
N GLN A 90 8.82 16.01 0.90
CA GLN A 90 7.66 16.86 1.12
C GLN A 90 6.53 15.98 1.67
N PHE A 91 6.03 16.31 2.85
CA PHE A 91 4.92 15.60 3.46
C PHE A 91 3.68 16.47 3.42
N ALA A 92 2.52 15.88 3.13
CA ALA A 92 1.27 16.58 3.43
C ALA A 92 1.14 16.75 4.95
N PHE A 93 0.38 17.77 5.37
CA PHE A 93 0.19 18.09 6.79
C PHE A 93 1.49 18.36 7.58
N ASN A 94 2.50 18.96 6.94
CA ASN A 94 3.78 19.31 7.56
C ASN A 94 4.51 18.11 8.19
N GLY A 95 4.41 16.90 7.61
CA GLY A 95 5.07 15.71 8.15
C GLY A 95 4.30 14.99 9.24
N THR A 96 3.12 15.51 9.61
CA THR A 96 2.37 14.96 10.74
C THR A 96 1.63 13.69 10.34
N ALA A 97 1.96 12.59 11.01
CA ALA A 97 1.17 11.36 10.92
C ALA A 97 -0.29 11.60 11.31
N LYS A 98 -1.19 10.93 10.60
CA LYS A 98 -2.63 10.95 10.90
C LYS A 98 -3.01 9.72 11.69
N ASP A 99 -3.97 9.92 12.59
CA ASP A 99 -4.50 8.88 13.46
C ASP A 99 -5.15 7.73 12.68
N LYS A 100 -5.52 6.71 13.44
CA LYS A 100 -6.20 5.52 12.95
C LYS A 100 -7.51 5.85 12.24
N GLU A 101 -8.32 6.74 12.80
CA GLU A 101 -9.64 7.10 12.26
C GLU A 101 -9.51 7.69 10.85
N PHE A 102 -8.55 8.60 10.67
CA PHE A 102 -8.23 9.17 9.37
C PHE A 102 -7.69 8.10 8.41
N ALA A 103 -6.78 7.24 8.87
CA ALA A 103 -6.25 6.16 8.04
C ALA A 103 -7.35 5.19 7.56
N ILE A 104 -8.31 4.85 8.42
CA ILE A 104 -9.47 4.04 8.04
C ILE A 104 -10.31 4.75 6.97
N LYS A 105 -10.49 6.08 7.08
CA LYS A 105 -11.17 6.85 6.03
C LYS A 105 -10.45 6.75 4.69
N VAL A 106 -9.13 6.93 4.68
CA VAL A 106 -8.29 6.78 3.48
C VAL A 106 -8.46 5.39 2.85
N ILE A 107 -8.40 4.33 3.66
CA ILE A 107 -8.59 2.94 3.20
C ILE A 107 -9.98 2.76 2.57
N ASN A 108 -11.03 3.28 3.20
CA ASN A 108 -12.40 3.17 2.70
C ASN A 108 -12.62 3.94 1.38
N ASP A 109 -12.00 5.11 1.24
CA ASP A 109 -12.06 5.90 0.02
C ASP A 109 -11.34 5.17 -1.13
N VAL A 110 -10.12 4.65 -0.90
CA VAL A 110 -9.39 3.84 -1.90
C VAL A 110 -10.17 2.57 -2.27
N HIS A 111 -10.77 1.89 -1.29
CA HIS A 111 -11.63 0.73 -1.56
C HIS A 111 -12.83 1.07 -2.45
N SER A 112 -13.47 2.22 -2.20
CA SER A 112 -14.59 2.70 -3.00
C SER A 112 -14.16 3.02 -4.44
N GLN A 113 -12.96 3.57 -4.62
CA GLN A 113 -12.38 3.79 -5.95
C GLN A 113 -12.13 2.47 -6.66
N TRP A 114 -11.55 1.47 -5.99
CA TRP A 114 -11.36 0.14 -6.58
C TRP A 114 -12.69 -0.51 -6.96
N LYS A 115 -13.74 -0.43 -6.14
CA LYS A 115 -15.07 -0.92 -6.55
C LYS A 115 -15.54 -0.25 -7.84
N SER A 116 -15.33 1.06 -7.96
CA SER A 116 -15.63 1.79 -9.20
C SER A 116 -14.75 1.32 -10.37
N LEU A 117 -13.47 1.01 -10.14
CA LEU A 117 -12.56 0.42 -11.14
C LEU A 117 -13.13 -0.85 -11.76
N MET A 118 -13.62 -1.75 -10.91
CA MET A 118 -14.09 -3.06 -11.32
C MET A 118 -15.33 -2.98 -12.22
N GLY A 119 -16.10 -1.89 -12.13
CA GLY A 119 -17.27 -1.63 -12.97
C GLY A 119 -17.01 -0.89 -14.29
N LYS A 120 -15.79 -0.42 -14.56
CA LYS A 120 -15.49 0.33 -15.80
C LYS A 120 -15.42 -0.59 -17.02
N SER A 121 -15.85 -0.11 -18.19
CA SER A 121 -15.72 -0.83 -19.47
C SER A 121 -14.28 -0.90 -19.98
N GLU A 122 -13.47 0.12 -19.71
CA GLU A 122 -12.07 0.22 -20.14
C GLU A 122 -11.16 0.66 -18.99
N SER A 123 -9.96 0.10 -18.94
CA SER A 123 -8.91 0.47 -17.99
C SER A 123 -7.55 -0.03 -18.46
N SER A 124 -6.50 0.72 -18.15
CA SER A 124 -5.10 0.28 -18.29
C SER A 124 -4.68 -0.77 -17.26
N ILE A 125 -5.45 -0.95 -16.17
CA ILE A 125 -5.14 -1.90 -15.10
C ILE A 125 -5.84 -3.23 -15.38
N ALA A 126 -5.09 -4.34 -15.24
CA ALA A 126 -5.63 -5.69 -15.32
C ALA A 126 -6.57 -5.97 -14.13
N ARG A 127 -7.78 -6.46 -14.40
CA ARG A 127 -8.86 -6.62 -13.41
C ARG A 127 -9.38 -8.07 -13.33
N LYS A 128 -8.52 -9.02 -13.67
CA LYS A 128 -8.85 -10.46 -13.69
C LYS A 128 -8.77 -11.04 -12.27
N GLY A 129 -9.71 -11.89 -11.92
CA GLY A 129 -9.72 -12.59 -10.63
C GLY A 129 -10.85 -13.59 -10.52
N THR A 130 -10.77 -14.48 -9.54
CA THR A 130 -11.75 -15.59 -9.37
C THR A 130 -12.85 -15.29 -8.36
N VAL A 131 -12.64 -14.27 -7.51
CA VAL A 131 -13.52 -14.01 -6.35
C VAL A 131 -14.56 -12.92 -6.63
N HIS A 132 -14.14 -11.78 -7.20
CA HIS A 132 -15.03 -10.63 -7.35
C HIS A 132 -15.86 -10.75 -8.64
N GLU A 133 -17.17 -10.56 -8.52
CA GLU A 133 -18.06 -10.49 -9.69
C GLU A 133 -17.75 -9.28 -10.56
N SER A 134 -17.31 -9.53 -11.78
CA SER A 134 -17.02 -8.48 -12.76
C SER A 134 -17.06 -9.05 -14.17
N ALA A 135 -17.10 -8.18 -15.18
CA ALA A 135 -16.98 -8.59 -16.58
C ALA A 135 -15.63 -9.28 -16.91
N TYR A 136 -14.67 -9.28 -15.98
CA TYR A 136 -13.33 -9.85 -16.12
C TYR A 136 -13.08 -11.00 -15.14
N LYS A 137 -14.14 -11.51 -14.49
CA LYS A 137 -14.03 -12.66 -13.60
C LYS A 137 -13.57 -13.89 -14.38
N LEU A 138 -12.59 -14.59 -13.82
CA LEU A 138 -12.12 -15.87 -14.34
C LEU A 138 -12.76 -17.01 -13.54
N SER A 139 -12.97 -18.13 -14.22
CA SER A 139 -13.12 -19.43 -13.57
C SER A 139 -11.82 -19.87 -12.88
N CYS A 140 -11.91 -20.82 -11.97
CA CYS A 140 -10.72 -21.38 -11.32
C CYS A 140 -9.85 -22.13 -12.34
N GLU A 141 -10.47 -22.77 -13.33
CA GLU A 141 -9.81 -23.48 -14.42
C GLU A 141 -8.99 -22.54 -15.31
N GLU A 142 -9.57 -21.40 -15.71
CA GLU A 142 -8.86 -20.37 -16.49
C GLU A 142 -7.68 -19.79 -15.71
N ALA A 143 -7.87 -19.51 -14.42
CA ALA A 143 -6.80 -19.01 -13.56
C ALA A 143 -5.65 -20.02 -13.41
N ASN A 144 -5.98 -21.29 -13.19
CA ASN A 144 -4.98 -22.38 -13.09
C ASN A 144 -4.20 -22.55 -14.40
N THR A 145 -4.88 -22.43 -15.55
CA THR A 145 -4.24 -22.52 -16.87
C THR A 145 -3.24 -21.38 -17.09
N ILE A 146 -3.54 -20.17 -16.62
CA ILE A 146 -2.60 -19.04 -16.68
C ILE A 146 -1.36 -19.34 -15.85
N ILE A 147 -1.53 -19.87 -14.62
CA ILE A 147 -0.43 -20.20 -13.72
C ILE A 147 0.42 -21.33 -14.29
N SER A 148 -0.20 -22.39 -14.84
CA SER A 148 0.55 -23.54 -15.40
C SER A 148 1.37 -23.19 -16.64
N ASN A 149 0.97 -22.15 -17.36
CA ASN A 149 1.69 -21.65 -18.53
C ASN A 149 2.76 -20.60 -18.17
N ALA A 150 2.87 -20.21 -16.90
CA ALA A 150 3.92 -19.31 -16.46
C ALA A 150 5.29 -19.99 -16.56
N PRO A 151 6.39 -19.23 -16.79
CA PRO A 151 7.73 -19.78 -16.76
C PRO A 151 8.01 -20.50 -15.43
N SER A 152 8.80 -21.57 -15.48
CA SER A 152 9.31 -22.19 -14.27
C SER A 152 10.12 -21.20 -13.44
N GLU A 153 10.14 -21.39 -12.13
CA GLU A 153 10.95 -20.58 -11.22
C GLU A 153 12.41 -20.53 -11.72
N GLY A 154 12.93 -19.32 -11.87
CA GLY A 154 14.32 -19.11 -12.22
C GLY A 154 15.22 -19.26 -10.99
N GLU A 155 16.51 -19.48 -11.23
CA GLU A 155 17.50 -19.39 -10.16
C GLU A 155 17.56 -17.96 -9.60
N ALA A 156 17.76 -17.83 -8.30
CA ALA A 156 17.95 -16.53 -7.67
C ALA A 156 19.18 -15.84 -8.26
N GLY A 157 19.00 -14.62 -8.77
CA GLY A 157 20.11 -13.83 -9.28
C GLY A 157 21.11 -13.49 -8.18
N ALA A 158 22.38 -13.28 -8.55
CA ALA A 158 23.39 -12.78 -7.64
C ALA A 158 22.97 -11.42 -7.08
N MET A 159 23.17 -11.21 -5.76
CA MET A 159 22.90 -9.93 -5.14
C MET A 159 23.83 -8.86 -5.74
N PRO A 160 23.31 -7.74 -6.25
CA PRO A 160 24.16 -6.71 -6.82
C PRO A 160 25.11 -6.10 -5.79
N ASP A 161 26.37 -5.83 -6.18
CA ASP A 161 27.41 -5.29 -5.29
C ASP A 161 27.05 -3.95 -4.64
N HIS A 162 26.07 -3.22 -5.18
CA HIS A 162 25.63 -1.94 -4.64
C HIS A 162 24.63 -2.06 -3.49
N VAL A 163 24.06 -3.26 -3.23
CA VAL A 163 23.08 -3.45 -2.15
C VAL A 163 23.70 -3.17 -0.78
N ASP A 164 24.99 -3.49 -0.60
CA ASP A 164 25.72 -3.26 0.65
C ASP A 164 26.47 -1.91 0.68
N LYS A 165 26.26 -1.06 -0.33
CA LYS A 165 26.93 0.24 -0.42
C LYS A 165 26.26 1.27 0.47
N TRP A 166 27.01 1.79 1.44
CA TRP A 166 26.56 2.89 2.28
C TRP A 166 26.69 4.24 1.56
N HIS A 167 25.60 5.00 1.57
CA HIS A 167 25.56 6.38 1.12
C HIS A 167 25.36 7.29 2.33
N TYR A 168 26.29 8.22 2.56
CA TYR A 168 26.16 9.23 3.60
C TYR A 168 25.57 10.49 2.98
N VAL A 169 24.46 10.97 3.53
CA VAL A 169 23.84 12.24 3.15
C VAL A 169 24.03 13.18 4.33
N SER A 170 24.90 14.17 4.18
CA SER A 170 25.07 15.24 5.16
C SER A 170 24.02 16.33 4.90
N THR A 171 23.35 16.76 5.98
CA THR A 171 22.51 17.95 6.02
C THR A 171 23.33 19.21 6.23
#